data_AF-A0A9D5EZM6-F1
#
_entry.id   AF-A0A9D5EZM6-F1
#
_cell.length_a   1.000
_cell.length_b   1.000
_cell.length_c   1.000
_cell.angle_alpha   90.00
_cell.angle_beta   90.00
_cell.angle_gamma   90.00
#
_symmetry.space_group_name_H-M   'P 1'
#
loop_
_entity.id
_entity.type
_entity.pdbx_description
1 polymer ?
#
loop_
_entity_poly.entity_id
_entity_poly.type
_entity_poly.pdbx_seq_one_letter_code
_entity_poly.pdbx_strand_id
1 'polypeptide(L)' 'MLKTIERTLRWSTGLMAAVALFTIMWLTLVDVTGRRFFDHSVPGGLELTEILMVIVIFGALPMVSWRNE' A
#
# COMPACT_ATOMS: atom_id res chain seq x y z
N MET A 1 6.54 -15.66 -24.58
CA MET A 1 6.75 -15.98 -23.15
C MET A 1 7.28 -14.80 -22.35
N LEU A 2 8.44 -14.21 -22.69
CA LEU A 2 9.03 -13.09 -21.94
C LEU A 2 8.09 -11.88 -21.78
N LYS A 3 7.44 -11.46 -22.87
CA LYS A 3 6.42 -10.38 -22.85
C LYS A 3 5.26 -10.63 -21.88
N THR A 4 4.85 -11.89 -21.71
CA THR A 4 3.77 -12.26 -20.79
C THR A 4 4.25 -12.17 -19.34
N ILE A 5 5.47 -12.64 -19.06
CA ILE A 5 6.08 -12.58 -17.73
C ILE A 5 6.23 -11.12 -17.28
N GLU A 6 6.74 -10.24 -18.14
CA GLU A 6 6.86 -8.82 -17.81
C GLU A 6 5.50 -8.16 -17.53
N ARG A 7 4.48 -8.52 -18.32
CA ARG A 7 3.13 -7.99 -18.13
C ARG A 7 2.54 -8.41 -16.79
N THR A 8 2.70 -9.68 -16.44
CA THR A 8 2.24 -10.21 -15.14
C THR A 8 3.01 -9.58 -14.00
N LEU A 9 4.33 -9.43 -14.11
CA LEU A 9 5.18 -8.84 -13.07
C LEU A 9 4.80 -7.38 -12.80
N ARG A 10 4.60 -6.58 -13.85
CA ARG A 10 4.12 -5.19 -13.73
C ARG A 10 2.74 -5.10 -13.07
N TRP A 11 1.83 -5.99 -13.44
CA TRP A 11 0.50 -6.02 -12.84
C TRP A 11 0.56 -6.42 -11.37
N SER A 12 1.39 -7.40 -11.00
CA SER A 12 1.50 -7.85 -9.61
C SER A 12 2.11 -6.79 -8.70
N THR A 13 3.17 -6.09 -9.13
CA THR A 13 3.80 -5.05 -8.31
C THR A 13 2.88 -3.83 -8.15
N GLY A 14 2.20 -3.43 -9.23
CA GLY A 14 1.20 -2.36 -9.17
C GLY A 14 -0.01 -2.71 -8.31
N LEU A 15 -0.53 -3.94 -8.42
CA LEU A 15 -1.63 -4.40 -7.59
C LEU A 15 -1.25 -4.44 -6.11
N MET A 16 -0.04 -4.91 -5.80
CA MET A 16 0.46 -4.97 -4.41
C MET A 16 0.57 -3.58 -3.80
N ALA A 17 1.16 -2.62 -4.52
CA ALA A 17 1.26 -1.23 -4.06
C ALA A 17 -0.11 -0.56 -3.93
N ALA A 18 -1.03 -0.80 -4.87
CA ALA A 18 -2.38 -0.26 -4.83
C ALA A 18 -3.19 -0.79 -3.64
N VAL A 19 -3.14 -2.10 -3.38
CA VAL A 19 -3.82 -2.72 -2.23
C VAL A 19 -3.24 -2.21 -0.91
N ALA A 20 -1.91 -2.08 -0.81
CA ALA A 20 -1.27 -1.54 0.39
C ALA A 20 -1.67 -0.08 0.64
N LEU A 21 -1.65 0.79 -0.38
CA LEU A 21 -2.12 2.17 -0.28
C LEU A 21 -3.59 2.26 0.10
N PHE A 22 -4.45 1.45 -0.52
CA PHE A 22 -5.87 1.39 -0.19
C PHE A 22 -6.10 0.93 1.26
N THR A 23 -5.27 0.02 1.76
CA THR A 23 -5.31 -0.44 3.15
C THR A 23 -4.92 0.69 4.11
N ILE A 24 -3.87 1.47 3.81
CA ILE A 24 -3.51 2.66 4.60
C ILE A 24 -4.67 3.68 4.60
N MET A 25 -5.32 3.90 3.45
CA MET A 25 -6.48 4.80 3.35
C MET A 25 -7.63 4.33 4.25
N TRP A 26 -7.94 3.02 4.26
CA TRP A 26 -8.98 2.49 5.12
C TRP A 26 -8.60 2.54 6.60
N LEU A 27 -7.34 2.25 6.92
CA LEU A 27 -6.81 2.34 8.27
C LEU A 27 -6.93 3.76 8.83
N THR A 28 -6.59 4.78 8.04
CA THR A 28 -6.74 6.18 8.47
C THR A 28 -8.20 6.58 8.65
N LEU A 29 -9.11 6.09 7.79
CA LEU A 29 -10.54 6.29 7.96
C LEU A 29 -11.06 5.66 9.26
N VAL A 30 -10.67 4.40 9.52
CA VAL A 30 -11.06 3.69 10.75
C VAL A 30 -10.43 4.34 11.98
N ASP A 31 -9.18 4.82 11.91
CA ASP A 31 -8.51 5.50 13.02
C ASP A 31 -9.23 6.80 13.42
N VAL A 32 -9.56 7.65 12.43
CA VAL A 32 -10.29 8.90 12.69
C VAL A 32 -11.71 8.60 13.17
N THR A 33 -12.39 7.62 12.57
CA THR A 33 -13.74 7.21 13.00
C THR A 33 -13.72 6.65 14.42
N GLY A 34 -12.76 5.78 14.75
CA GLY A 34 -12.55 5.24 16.09
C GLY A 34 -12.32 6.34 17.12
N ARG A 35 -11.40 7.26 16.84
CA ARG A 35 -11.09 8.38 17.75
C ARG A 35 -12.28 9.31 17.95
N ARG A 36 -13.12 9.51 16.91
CA ARG A 36 -14.26 10.43 16.97
C ARG A 36 -15.53 9.83 17.58
N PHE A 37 -15.78 8.53 17.37
CA PHE A 37 -17.03 7.87 17.79
C PHE A 37 -16.86 6.94 19.00
N PHE A 38 -15.66 6.38 19.19
CA PHE A 38 -15.37 5.38 20.23
C PHE A 38 -14.30 5.85 21.24
N ASP A 39 -13.87 7.12 21.16
CA ASP A 39 -12.86 7.76 22.02
C ASP A 39 -11.52 7.01 22.12
N HIS A 40 -11.28 6.08 21.18
CA HIS A 40 -10.07 5.27 21.12
C HIS A 40 -9.55 5.23 19.68
N SER A 41 -8.24 5.41 19.53
CA SER A 41 -7.54 5.28 18.24
C SER A 41 -7.15 3.83 17.98
N VAL A 42 -6.96 3.44 16.72
CA VAL A 42 -6.55 2.07 16.38
C VAL A 42 -5.18 1.79 17.03
N PRO A 43 -5.11 0.85 18.01
CA PRO A 43 -3.85 0.55 18.67
C PRO A 43 -2.89 -0.07 17.65
N GLY A 44 -1.63 0.38 17.65
CA GLY A 44 -0.63 -0.08 16.68
C GLY A 44 -0.83 0.43 15.24
N GLY A 45 -1.72 1.40 15.01
CA GLY A 45 -1.96 1.96 13.67
C GLY A 45 -0.70 2.57 13.01
N LEU A 46 0.20 3.14 13.82
CA LEU A 46 1.50 3.66 13.36
C LEU A 46 2.39 2.54 12.81
N GLU A 47 2.63 1.50 13.62
CA GLU A 47 3.49 0.36 13.27
C GLU A 47 2.97 -0.34 12.01
N LEU A 48 1.65 -0.53 11.91
CA LEU A 48 1.01 -1.12 10.73
C LEU A 48 1.20 -0.23 9.49
N THR A 49 1.11 1.10 9.64
CA THR A 49 1.33 2.03 8.53
C THR A 49 2.79 2.03 8.08
N GLU A 50 3.76 1.95 9.00
CA GLU A 50 5.19 1.85 8.65
C GLU A 50 5.48 0.60 7.82
N ILE A 51 4.96 -0.56 8.23
CA ILE A 51 5.13 -1.82 7.47
C ILE A 51 4.44 -1.73 6.11
N LEU A 52 3.22 -1.19 6.05
CA LEU A 52 2.50 -1.01 4.77
C LEU A 52 3.26 -0.04 3.85
N MET A 53 3.89 0.99 4.39
CA MET A 53 4.67 1.96 3.61
C MET A 53 5.89 1.30 2.95
N VAL A 54 6.54 0.36 3.64
CA VAL A 54 7.61 -0.47 3.05
C VAL A 54 7.08 -1.24 1.84
N ILE A 55 5.91 -1.87 1.95
CA ILE A 55 5.27 -2.61 0.85
C ILE A 55 4.95 -1.66 -0.32
N VAL A 56 4.45 -0.47 -0.04
CA VAL A 56 4.14 0.54 -1.06
C VAL A 56 5.41 0.98 -1.79
N ILE A 57 6.47 1.35 -1.06
CA ILE A 57 7.72 1.83 -1.64
C ILE A 57 8.32 0.74 -2.52
N PHE A 58 8.58 -0.45 -1.97
CA PHE A 58 9.22 -1.52 -2.74
C PHE A 58 8.31 -2.12 -3.82
N GLY A 59 6.99 -2.07 -3.65
CA GLY A 59 6.03 -2.46 -4.68
C GLY A 59 5.95 -1.46 -5.83
N ALA A 60 6.07 -0.16 -5.55
CA ALA A 60 6.02 0.88 -6.57
C ALA A 60 7.35 1.09 -7.30
N LEU A 61 8.49 0.84 -6.66
CA LEU A 61 9.83 1.03 -7.23
C LEU A 61 10.01 0.40 -8.62
N PRO A 62 9.68 -0.89 -8.84
CA PRO A 62 9.78 -1.50 -10.18
C PRO A 62 8.93 -0.81 -11.23
N MET A 63 7.81 -0.19 -10.83
CA MET A 63 6.90 0.50 -11.74
C MET A 63 7.48 1.84 -12.22
N VAL A 64 8.05 2.63 -11.31
CA VAL A 64 8.67 3.92 -11.64
C VAL A 64 10.00 3.73 -12.37
N SER A 65 10.85 2.79 -11.92
CA SER A 65 12.12 2.49 -12.59
C SER A 65 11.93 2.00 -14.02
N TRP A 66 10.84 1.28 -14.31
CA TRP A 66 10.52 0.89 -15.69
C TRP A 66 10.07 2.07 -16.55
N ARG A 67 9.44 3.08 -15.93
CA ARG A 67 8.91 4.25 -16.64
C ARG A 67 9.98 5.33 -16.90
N ASN A 68 11.21 5.14 -16.39
CA ASN A 68 12.31 6.11 -16.41
C ASN A 68 11.91 7.48 -15.84
N GLU A 69 11.03 7.47 -14.83
CA GLU A 69 10.66 8.63 -14.02
C GLU A 69 11.52 8.68 -12.76
#